data_AF-A0A2I0JXR9-F1
#
_entry.id   AF-A0A2I0JXR9-F1
#
_cell.length_a   1.000
_cell.length_b   1.000
_cell.length_c   1.000
_cell.angle_alpha   90.00
_cell.angle_beta   90.00
_cell.angle_gamma   90.00
#
_symmetry.space_group_name_H-M   'P 1'
#
loop_
_entity.id
_entity.type
_entity.pdbx_description
1 polymer ?
#
loop_
_entity_poly.entity_id
_entity_poly.type
_entity_poly.pdbx_seq_one_letter_code
_entity_poly.pdbx_strand_id
1 'polypeptide(L)'
;MKIQEVTDNLSKHRKDLESKKRYIESKLQVLELQSSTIDTYHQAVENAKQKRDVQKSKYNIADGMRQMFDPFERVARANHICPCCERPFSSEEEDAFVKKQRVKAASSAERMKMLAVESSEAESQFHQLDKLRTTYDECVKIEKETIPHAERSLRDLKEELDQKSAALDDVLVILAEIQTQKDSVEALVQPVDTADRLFQETQTLQKQVDDLEYKLDFRGQGVRTMEEIQSELNTLQGVKDSLHNELEKLREEQRYMENDLSNIQIRWHTLREEKVKAANTLRDVKKVEEELDRLAEEKSQLDLDEKHLTEDIGHLVKEKDRLLGVYNDLKAKLDHEYEEQMEQKRNYQQEVDAVHKINSKIKEYHDLKKGERLKELQEKQSTSESQLQSCDTRKQEILEELNKSKDLMRNQDQLRRNIEDNLNYRKTKAEVDELTFEIESLEDRILKTGGISTFEAELAKLLQERERLLSE
;
A
#
# COMPACT_ATOMS: atom_id res chain seq x y z
N MET A 1 57.36 6.39 -10.73
CA MET A 1 56.40 7.13 -9.88
C MET A 1 55.07 6.38 -9.74
N LYS A 2 54.37 6.04 -10.85
CA LYS A 2 53.08 5.33 -10.81
C LYS A 2 53.09 3.96 -10.12
N ILE A 3 54.10 3.12 -10.37
CA ILE A 3 54.24 1.80 -9.71
C ILE A 3 54.36 1.95 -8.19
N GLN A 4 55.14 2.93 -7.73
CA GLN A 4 55.32 3.19 -6.30
C GLN A 4 54.00 3.65 -5.67
N GLU A 5 53.29 4.56 -6.33
CA GLU A 5 51.99 5.05 -5.89
C GLU A 5 50.95 3.92 -5.77
N VAL A 6 50.84 3.04 -6.76
CA VAL A 6 49.94 1.88 -6.70
C VAL A 6 50.35 0.91 -5.59
N THR A 7 51.66 0.71 -5.38
CA THR A 7 52.19 -0.13 -4.29
C THR A 7 51.84 0.45 -2.92
N ASP A 8 51.98 1.76 -2.76
CA ASP A 8 51.64 2.47 -1.52
C ASP A 8 50.14 2.41 -1.25
N ASN A 9 49.31 2.63 -2.28
CA ASN A 9 47.84 2.49 -2.20
C ASN A 9 47.42 1.07 -1.82
N LEU A 10 48.04 0.05 -2.42
CA LEU A 10 47.77 -1.35 -2.10
C LEU A 10 48.15 -1.69 -0.66
N SER A 11 49.26 -1.15 -0.15
CA SER A 11 49.64 -1.27 1.26
C SER A 11 48.61 -0.59 2.18
N LYS A 12 48.06 0.56 1.77
CA LYS A 12 47.01 1.29 2.50
C LYS A 12 45.71 0.50 2.53
N HIS A 13 45.26 -0.05 1.40
CA HIS A 13 44.06 -0.87 1.32
C HIS A 13 44.17 -2.14 2.17
N ARG A 14 45.33 -2.81 2.19
CA ARG A 14 45.57 -3.97 3.06
C ARG A 14 45.53 -3.60 4.54
N LYS A 15 46.11 -2.45 4.93
CA LYS A 15 46.04 -1.95 6.31
C LYS A 15 44.61 -1.56 6.72
N ASP A 16 43.85 -0.97 5.82
CA ASP A 16 42.45 -0.60 6.05
C ASP A 16 41.56 -1.85 6.18
N LEU A 17 41.75 -2.85 5.33
CA LEU A 17 41.07 -4.14 5.46
C LEU A 17 41.34 -4.75 6.83
N GLU A 18 42.61 -4.84 7.22
CA GLU A 18 43.03 -5.45 8.48
C GLU A 18 42.50 -4.69 9.71
N SER A 19 42.45 -3.36 9.68
CA SER A 19 41.89 -2.56 10.79
C SER A 19 40.40 -2.79 10.95
N LYS A 20 39.64 -2.87 9.84
CA LYS A 20 38.22 -3.16 9.84
C LYS A 20 37.90 -4.61 10.23
N LYS A 21 38.70 -5.58 9.79
CA LYS A 21 38.61 -6.98 10.24
C LYS A 21 38.74 -7.07 11.77
N ARG A 22 39.79 -6.45 12.33
CA ARG A 22 40.00 -6.40 13.78
C ARG A 22 38.88 -5.69 14.54
N TYR A 23 38.29 -4.65 13.97
CA TYR A 23 37.13 -3.98 14.56
C TYR A 23 35.91 -4.91 14.66
N ILE A 24 35.59 -5.62 13.58
CA ILE A 24 34.46 -6.57 13.55
C ILE A 24 34.72 -7.73 14.53
N GLU A 25 35.92 -8.31 14.51
CA GLU A 25 36.30 -9.41 15.42
C GLU A 25 36.25 -9.01 16.89
N SER A 26 36.72 -7.80 17.22
CA SER A 26 36.61 -7.25 18.58
C SER A 26 35.14 -7.13 19.03
N LYS A 27 34.24 -6.71 18.14
CA LYS A 27 32.81 -6.61 18.43
C LYS A 27 32.12 -7.97 18.52
N LEU A 28 32.53 -8.93 17.69
CA LEU A 28 32.05 -10.31 17.77
C LEU A 28 32.48 -11.02 19.06
N GLN A 29 33.70 -10.77 19.54
CA GLN A 29 34.17 -11.27 20.85
C GLN A 29 33.35 -10.73 22.02
N VAL A 30 33.00 -9.43 22.00
CA VAL A 30 32.16 -8.79 23.03
C VAL A 30 30.75 -9.39 23.07
N LEU A 31 30.26 -9.91 21.95
CA LEU A 31 28.95 -10.56 21.84
C LEU A 31 28.94 -12.03 22.27
N GLU A 32 30.03 -12.50 22.92
CA GLU A 32 30.19 -13.85 23.47
C GLU A 32 29.97 -15.00 22.47
N LEU A 33 30.07 -14.72 21.17
CA LEU A 33 30.09 -15.76 20.15
C LEU A 33 31.48 -16.42 20.14
N GLN A 34 31.73 -17.27 21.14
CA GLN A 34 32.94 -18.06 21.28
C GLN A 34 33.19 -18.82 19.97
N SER A 35 34.24 -18.43 19.23
CA SER A 35 34.70 -18.92 17.90
C SER A 35 34.41 -18.08 16.65
N SER A 36 33.86 -16.87 16.75
CA SER A 36 33.54 -16.10 15.54
C SER A 36 34.74 -15.38 14.94
N THR A 37 35.27 -15.89 13.84
CA THR A 37 36.11 -15.13 12.91
C THR A 37 35.23 -14.31 11.97
N ILE A 38 35.80 -13.31 11.28
CA ILE A 38 35.05 -12.50 10.29
C ILE A 38 34.32 -13.37 9.25
N ASP A 39 34.88 -14.52 8.89
CA ASP A 39 34.29 -15.44 7.90
C ASP A 39 32.95 -16.03 8.35
N THR A 40 32.73 -16.11 9.66
CA THR A 40 31.48 -16.63 10.26
C THR A 40 30.43 -15.55 10.51
N TYR A 41 30.74 -14.27 10.23
CA TYR A 41 29.86 -13.13 10.51
C TYR A 41 28.46 -13.30 9.89
N HIS A 42 28.39 -13.69 8.62
CA HIS A 42 27.11 -13.89 7.93
C HIS A 42 26.25 -14.97 8.61
N GLN A 43 26.88 -16.08 9.02
CA GLN A 43 26.19 -17.14 9.74
C GLN A 43 25.74 -16.68 11.14
N ALA A 44 26.56 -15.88 11.82
CA ALA A 44 26.23 -15.32 13.13
C ALA A 44 25.01 -14.37 13.06
N VAL A 45 24.93 -13.52 12.03
CA VAL A 45 23.77 -12.63 11.80
C VAL A 45 22.50 -13.45 11.55
N GLU A 46 22.55 -14.45 10.69
CA GLU A 46 21.37 -15.29 10.40
C GLU A 46 20.93 -16.11 11.61
N ASN A 47 21.87 -16.68 12.37
CA ASN A 47 21.55 -17.37 13.63
C ASN A 47 20.89 -16.43 14.65
N ALA A 48 21.40 -15.21 14.79
CA ALA A 48 20.82 -14.19 15.68
C ALA A 48 19.41 -13.77 15.23
N LYS A 49 19.20 -13.62 13.93
CA LYS A 49 17.89 -13.32 13.34
C LYS A 49 16.87 -14.41 13.61
N GLN A 50 17.24 -15.67 13.37
CA GLN A 50 16.39 -16.83 13.69
C GLN A 50 16.06 -16.89 15.19
N LYS A 51 17.06 -16.69 16.06
CA LYS A 51 16.87 -16.67 17.52
C LYS A 51 15.89 -15.56 17.93
N ARG A 52 16.03 -14.35 17.37
CA ARG A 52 15.09 -13.23 17.56
C ARG A 52 13.67 -13.62 17.16
N ASP A 53 13.50 -14.18 15.97
CA ASP A 53 12.17 -14.52 15.44
C ASP A 53 11.48 -15.60 16.28
N VAL A 54 12.23 -16.61 16.70
CA VAL A 54 11.74 -17.66 17.61
C VAL A 54 11.33 -17.08 18.96
N GLN A 55 12.15 -16.23 19.58
CA GLN A 55 11.84 -15.68 20.90
C GLN A 55 10.70 -14.66 20.86
N LYS A 56 10.64 -13.83 19.83
CA LYS A 56 9.53 -12.91 19.59
C LYS A 56 8.22 -13.65 19.37
N SER A 57 8.25 -14.75 18.60
CA SER A 57 7.08 -15.62 18.40
C SER A 57 6.60 -16.24 19.71
N LYS A 58 7.50 -16.83 20.51
CA LYS A 58 7.16 -17.39 21.84
C LYS A 58 6.55 -16.34 22.78
N TYR A 59 7.12 -15.13 22.80
CA TYR A 59 6.59 -14.02 23.57
C TYR A 59 5.18 -13.63 23.11
N ASN A 60 4.97 -13.44 21.81
CA ASN A 60 3.67 -13.06 21.25
C ASN A 60 2.59 -14.12 21.51
N ILE A 61 2.91 -15.41 21.39
CA ILE A 61 1.99 -16.52 21.69
C ILE A 61 1.62 -16.50 23.18
N ALA A 62 2.59 -16.31 24.07
CA ALA A 62 2.36 -16.25 25.50
C ALA A 62 1.54 -15.00 25.91
N ASP A 63 1.79 -13.85 25.28
CA ASP A 63 1.01 -12.62 25.50
C ASP A 63 -0.43 -12.78 25.01
N GLY A 64 -0.63 -13.28 23.79
CA GLY A 64 -1.96 -13.55 23.24
C GLY A 64 -2.76 -14.49 24.15
N MET A 65 -2.15 -15.59 24.61
CA MET A 65 -2.81 -16.51 25.57
C MET A 65 -3.18 -15.80 26.89
N ARG A 66 -2.30 -14.93 27.40
CA ARG A 66 -2.55 -14.20 28.65
C ARG A 66 -3.72 -13.21 28.51
N GLN A 67 -3.78 -12.49 27.40
CA GLN A 67 -4.85 -11.52 27.12
C GLN A 67 -6.24 -12.15 27.05
N MET A 68 -6.34 -13.47 26.83
CA MET A 68 -7.60 -14.20 26.80
C MET A 68 -8.13 -14.59 28.19
N PHE A 69 -7.30 -14.61 29.24
CA PHE A 69 -7.74 -15.05 30.58
C PHE A 69 -8.76 -14.09 31.21
N ASP A 70 -8.54 -12.77 31.12
CA ASP A 70 -9.45 -11.76 31.69
C ASP A 70 -10.82 -11.69 30.98
N PRO A 71 -10.90 -11.72 29.63
CA PRO A 71 -12.17 -11.87 28.92
C PRO A 71 -12.91 -13.17 29.27
N PHE A 72 -12.20 -14.30 29.37
CA PHE A 72 -12.83 -15.58 29.71
C PHE A 72 -13.39 -15.59 31.13
N GLU A 73 -12.69 -14.98 32.10
CA GLU A 73 -13.23 -14.79 33.44
C GLU A 73 -14.50 -13.91 33.42
N ARG A 74 -14.47 -12.77 32.70
CA ARG A 74 -15.61 -11.85 32.61
C ARG A 74 -16.85 -12.49 32.00
N VAL A 75 -16.69 -13.23 30.89
CA VAL A 75 -17.81 -13.91 30.22
C VAL A 75 -18.40 -15.01 31.11
N ALA A 76 -17.55 -15.78 31.79
CA ALA A 76 -18.00 -16.82 32.72
C ALA A 76 -18.81 -16.24 33.89
N ARG A 77 -18.37 -15.11 34.48
CA ARG A 77 -19.07 -14.44 35.59
C ARG A 77 -20.36 -13.72 35.18
N ALA A 78 -20.41 -13.16 33.97
CA ALA A 78 -21.55 -12.37 33.52
C ALA A 78 -22.72 -13.24 33.00
N ASN A 79 -22.40 -14.35 32.34
CA ASN A 79 -23.39 -15.18 31.64
C ASN A 79 -23.55 -16.58 32.24
N HIS A 80 -22.72 -16.97 33.21
CA HIS A 80 -22.72 -18.31 33.83
C HIS A 80 -22.56 -19.46 32.81
N ILE A 81 -21.81 -19.23 31.73
CA ILE A 81 -21.53 -20.19 30.65
C ILE A 81 -20.03 -20.30 30.37
N CYS A 82 -19.61 -21.44 29.82
CA CYS A 82 -18.25 -21.65 29.35
C CYS A 82 -17.96 -20.80 28.10
N PRO A 83 -16.93 -19.93 28.09
CA PRO A 83 -16.61 -19.08 26.93
C PRO A 83 -16.17 -19.85 25.67
N CYS A 84 -15.83 -21.14 25.79
CA CYS A 84 -15.34 -21.94 24.66
C CYS A 84 -16.40 -22.84 24.01
N CYS A 85 -17.39 -23.31 24.79
CA CYS A 85 -18.41 -24.25 24.31
C CYS A 85 -19.84 -23.84 24.68
N GLU A 86 -20.02 -22.67 25.29
CA GLU A 86 -21.31 -22.07 25.67
C GLU A 86 -22.17 -22.91 26.63
N ARG A 87 -21.60 -24.00 27.17
CA ARG A 87 -22.27 -24.85 28.17
C ARG A 87 -22.50 -24.05 29.46
N PRO A 88 -23.70 -24.08 30.06
CA PRO A 88 -23.94 -23.51 31.39
C PRO A 88 -23.04 -24.13 32.45
N PHE A 89 -22.59 -23.32 33.40
CA PHE A 89 -21.87 -23.77 34.58
C PHE A 89 -22.83 -24.07 35.73
N SER A 90 -22.50 -25.06 36.55
CA SER A 90 -23.00 -25.08 37.93
C SER A 90 -22.23 -24.06 38.79
N SER A 91 -22.81 -23.64 39.91
CA SER A 91 -22.19 -22.66 40.81
C SER A 91 -20.79 -23.09 41.29
N GLU A 92 -20.56 -24.38 41.51
CA GLU A 92 -19.26 -24.92 41.93
C GLU A 92 -18.26 -25.01 40.77
N GLU A 93 -18.73 -25.33 39.57
CA GLU A 93 -17.91 -25.41 38.35
C GLU A 93 -17.42 -24.03 37.90
N GLU A 94 -18.26 -22.99 38.01
CA GLU A 94 -17.91 -21.61 37.70
C GLU A 94 -16.76 -21.12 38.58
N ASP A 95 -16.88 -21.29 39.90
CA ASP A 95 -15.86 -20.85 40.85
C ASP A 95 -14.54 -21.63 40.66
N ALA A 96 -14.61 -22.92 40.36
CA ALA A 96 -13.44 -23.72 40.02
C ALA A 96 -12.77 -23.24 38.72
N PHE A 97 -13.56 -22.89 37.70
CA PHE A 97 -13.06 -22.34 36.43
C PHE A 97 -12.37 -20.98 36.64
N VAL A 98 -13.02 -20.04 37.33
CA VAL A 98 -12.46 -18.71 37.62
C VAL A 98 -11.19 -18.81 38.45
N LYS A 99 -11.17 -19.67 39.48
CA LYS A 99 -9.97 -19.94 40.28
C LYS A 99 -8.83 -20.47 39.39
N LYS A 100 -9.13 -21.36 38.44
CA LYS A 100 -8.14 -21.88 37.47
C LYS A 100 -7.62 -20.79 36.54
N GLN A 101 -8.47 -19.90 36.04
CA GLN A 101 -8.04 -18.79 35.18
C GLN A 101 -7.15 -17.79 35.94
N ARG A 102 -7.50 -17.44 37.17
CA ARG A 102 -6.66 -16.54 38.01
C ARG A 102 -5.30 -17.14 38.34
N VAL A 103 -5.24 -18.43 38.69
CA VAL A 103 -3.96 -19.13 38.93
C VAL A 103 -3.12 -19.21 37.65
N LYS A 104 -3.74 -19.51 36.50
CA LYS A 104 -3.03 -19.53 35.21
C LYS A 104 -2.56 -18.14 34.78
N ALA A 105 -3.38 -17.10 34.95
CA ALA A 105 -3.01 -15.71 34.68
C ALA A 105 -1.79 -15.30 35.53
N ALA A 106 -1.83 -15.55 36.85
CA ALA A 106 -0.72 -15.22 37.75
C ALA A 106 0.58 -15.97 37.41
N SER A 107 0.51 -17.29 37.17
CA SER A 107 1.69 -18.09 36.79
C SER A 107 2.24 -17.74 35.40
N SER A 108 1.39 -17.27 34.48
CA SER A 108 1.81 -16.83 33.15
C SER A 108 2.51 -15.47 33.13
N ALA A 109 2.22 -14.60 34.11
CA ALA A 109 2.84 -13.28 34.21
C ALA A 109 4.36 -13.35 34.45
N GLU A 110 4.81 -14.28 35.30
CA GLU A 110 6.24 -14.46 35.56
C GLU A 110 6.97 -15.09 34.36
N ARG A 111 6.33 -16.07 33.69
CA ARG A 111 6.83 -16.63 32.44
C ARG A 111 6.93 -15.58 31.33
N MET A 112 5.97 -14.65 31.27
CA MET A 112 5.99 -13.55 30.32
C MET A 112 7.15 -12.59 30.56
N LYS A 113 7.46 -12.24 31.82
CA LYS A 113 8.61 -11.38 32.11
C LYS A 113 9.91 -12.02 31.62
N MET A 114 10.10 -13.32 31.85
CA MET A 114 11.27 -14.04 31.35
C MET A 114 11.33 -14.03 29.82
N LEU A 115 10.22 -14.34 29.14
CA LEU A 115 10.16 -14.31 27.67
C LEU A 115 10.35 -12.89 27.09
N ALA A 116 9.90 -11.86 27.80
CA ALA A 116 10.12 -10.47 27.41
C ALA A 116 11.60 -10.09 27.47
N VAL A 117 12.29 -10.50 28.55
CA VAL A 117 13.74 -10.31 28.70
C VAL A 117 14.49 -11.07 27.61
N GLU A 118 14.20 -12.36 27.41
CA GLU A 118 14.84 -13.16 26.36
C GLU A 118 14.60 -12.59 24.94
N SER A 119 13.38 -12.11 24.65
CA SER A 119 13.05 -11.47 23.38
C SER A 119 13.83 -10.17 23.19
N SER A 120 13.91 -9.34 24.24
CA SER A 120 14.65 -8.07 24.22
C SER A 120 16.15 -8.30 24.07
N GLU A 121 16.71 -9.29 24.75
CA GLU A 121 18.12 -9.68 24.63
C GLU A 121 18.44 -10.20 23.22
N ALA A 122 17.61 -11.08 22.67
CA ALA A 122 17.79 -11.59 21.30
C ALA A 122 17.66 -10.47 20.25
N GLU A 123 16.74 -9.52 20.45
CA GLU A 123 16.59 -8.36 19.56
C GLU A 123 17.79 -7.41 19.68
N SER A 124 18.31 -7.16 20.88
CA SER A 124 19.54 -6.37 21.09
C SER A 124 20.76 -7.02 20.43
N GLN A 125 20.94 -8.34 20.57
CA GLN A 125 22.01 -9.11 19.94
C GLN A 125 21.96 -8.98 18.40
N PHE A 126 20.78 -9.15 17.80
CA PHE A 126 20.59 -8.96 16.37
C PHE A 126 20.93 -7.52 15.92
N HIS A 127 20.42 -6.50 16.61
CA HIS A 127 20.69 -5.11 16.25
C HIS A 127 22.18 -4.74 16.35
N GLN A 128 22.90 -5.30 17.33
CA GLN A 128 24.34 -5.07 17.47
C GLN A 128 25.12 -5.70 16.32
N LEU A 129 24.72 -6.89 15.87
CA LEU A 129 25.32 -7.55 14.71
C LEU A 129 24.98 -6.84 13.40
N ASP A 130 23.73 -6.43 13.21
CA ASP A 130 23.27 -5.72 12.00
C ASP A 130 23.98 -4.36 11.82
N LYS A 131 24.31 -3.67 12.92
CA LYS A 131 25.14 -2.44 12.87
C LYS A 131 26.53 -2.66 12.27
N LEU A 132 27.09 -3.86 12.35
CA LEU A 132 28.40 -4.19 11.78
C LEU A 132 28.33 -4.50 10.27
N ARG A 133 27.13 -4.62 9.70
CA ARG A 133 26.91 -5.08 8.33
C ARG A 133 27.61 -4.19 7.32
N THR A 134 27.45 -2.87 7.45
CA THR A 134 28.11 -1.90 6.56
C THR A 134 29.63 -2.05 6.58
N THR A 135 30.22 -2.22 7.77
CA THR A 135 31.67 -2.41 7.90
C THR A 135 32.12 -3.74 7.31
N TYR A 136 31.32 -4.80 7.45
CA TYR A 136 31.59 -6.10 6.83
C TYR A 136 31.50 -6.03 5.31
N ASP A 137 30.46 -5.40 4.76
CA ASP A 137 30.28 -5.22 3.31
C ASP A 137 31.45 -4.42 2.72
N GLU A 138 31.95 -3.41 3.43
CA GLU A 138 33.17 -2.68 3.07
C GLU A 138 34.42 -3.56 3.09
N CYS A 139 34.59 -4.43 4.09
CA CYS A 139 35.69 -5.41 4.12
C CYS A 139 35.64 -6.32 2.88
N VAL A 140 34.46 -6.89 2.58
CA VAL A 140 34.26 -7.75 1.42
C VAL A 140 34.59 -7.02 0.13
N LYS A 141 34.17 -5.76 0.00
CA LYS A 141 34.48 -4.92 -1.16
C LYS A 141 35.98 -4.68 -1.32
N ILE A 142 36.68 -4.31 -0.25
CA ILE A 142 38.12 -4.07 -0.30
C ILE A 142 38.87 -5.36 -0.66
N GLU A 143 38.45 -6.50 -0.10
CA GLU A 143 39.07 -7.80 -0.31
C GLU A 143 38.82 -8.38 -1.71
N LYS A 144 37.60 -8.29 -2.23
CA LYS A 144 37.22 -8.90 -3.51
C LYS A 144 37.35 -7.99 -4.73
N GLU A 145 37.30 -6.67 -4.56
CA GLU A 145 37.32 -5.72 -5.67
C GLU A 145 38.58 -4.84 -5.62
N THR A 146 38.75 -4.05 -4.55
CA THR A 146 39.76 -2.99 -4.51
C THR A 146 41.20 -3.52 -4.55
N ILE A 147 41.52 -4.54 -3.73
CA ILE A 147 42.86 -5.14 -3.71
C ILE A 147 43.16 -5.88 -5.03
N PRO A 148 42.31 -6.78 -5.54
CA PRO A 148 42.57 -7.46 -6.81
C PRO A 148 42.71 -6.51 -8.01
N HIS A 149 41.93 -5.43 -8.04
CA HIS A 149 42.06 -4.39 -9.05
C HIS A 149 43.43 -3.70 -8.98
N ALA A 150 43.84 -3.25 -7.79
CA ALA A 150 45.14 -2.62 -7.60
C ALA A 150 46.30 -3.58 -7.92
N GLU A 151 46.18 -4.87 -7.58
CA GLU A 151 47.16 -5.90 -7.93
C GLU A 151 47.28 -6.11 -9.44
N ARG A 152 46.16 -6.10 -10.17
CA ARG A 152 46.15 -6.21 -11.63
C ARG A 152 46.85 -5.01 -12.25
N SER A 153 46.44 -3.79 -11.88
CA SER A 153 47.10 -2.57 -12.37
C SER A 153 48.59 -2.54 -12.06
N LEU A 154 49.03 -3.05 -10.91
CA LEU A 154 50.44 -3.15 -10.56
C LEU A 154 51.20 -4.14 -11.45
N ARG A 155 50.59 -5.29 -11.79
CA ARG A 155 51.19 -6.26 -12.71
C ARG A 155 51.33 -5.66 -14.11
N ASP A 156 50.27 -5.04 -14.63
CA ASP A 156 50.26 -4.45 -15.97
C ASP A 156 51.34 -3.37 -16.10
N LEU A 157 51.47 -2.49 -15.09
CA LEU A 157 52.51 -1.45 -15.07
C LEU A 157 53.94 -2.02 -14.98
N LYS A 158 54.13 -3.15 -14.29
CA LYS A 158 55.45 -3.82 -14.22
C LYS A 158 55.80 -4.46 -15.56
N GLU A 159 54.84 -5.12 -16.19
CA GLU A 159 55.03 -5.69 -17.52
C GLU A 159 55.35 -4.60 -18.55
N GLU A 160 54.65 -3.46 -18.51
CA GLU A 160 54.99 -2.31 -19.34
C GLU A 160 56.41 -1.81 -19.07
N LEU A 161 56.82 -1.71 -17.81
CA LEU A 161 58.19 -1.31 -17.45
C LEU A 161 59.24 -2.29 -17.99
N ASP A 162 59.00 -3.60 -17.88
CA ASP A 162 59.91 -4.63 -18.37
C ASP A 162 60.02 -4.57 -19.90
N GLN A 163 58.90 -4.41 -20.61
CA GLN A 163 58.88 -4.23 -22.06
C GLN A 163 59.66 -2.98 -22.50
N LYS A 164 59.47 -1.85 -21.81
CA LYS A 164 60.19 -0.61 -22.11
C LYS A 164 61.69 -0.72 -21.80
N SER A 165 62.05 -1.45 -20.74
CA SER A 165 63.46 -1.67 -20.39
C SER A 165 64.14 -2.56 -21.43
N ALA A 166 63.50 -3.64 -21.86
CA ALA A 166 64.02 -4.49 -22.94
C ALA A 166 64.23 -3.69 -24.24
N ALA A 167 63.25 -2.85 -24.62
CA ALA A 167 63.39 -2.00 -25.80
C ALA A 167 64.54 -0.97 -25.66
N LEU A 168 64.79 -0.46 -24.45
CA LEU A 168 65.93 0.43 -24.19
C LEU A 168 67.26 -0.33 -24.36
N ASP A 169 67.35 -1.55 -23.84
CA ASP A 169 68.54 -2.39 -23.97
C ASP A 169 68.84 -2.71 -25.45
N ASP A 170 67.81 -3.00 -26.26
CA ASP A 170 67.95 -3.20 -27.72
C ASP A 170 68.54 -1.95 -28.41
N VAL A 171 68.07 -0.75 -28.05
CA VAL A 171 68.62 0.50 -28.58
C VAL A 171 70.07 0.70 -28.14
N LEU A 172 70.41 0.35 -26.90
CA LEU A 172 71.79 0.44 -26.41
C LEU A 172 72.74 -0.48 -27.17
N VAL A 173 72.29 -1.70 -27.54
CA VAL A 173 73.06 -2.61 -28.39
C VAL A 173 73.31 -2.00 -29.76
N ILE A 174 72.26 -1.49 -30.42
CA ILE A 174 72.40 -0.83 -31.73
C ILE A 174 73.33 0.38 -31.65
N LEU A 175 73.24 1.17 -30.58
CA LEU A 175 74.10 2.35 -30.38
C LEU A 175 75.56 1.94 -30.24
N ALA A 176 75.86 0.86 -29.50
CA ALA A 176 77.21 0.31 -29.41
C ALA A 176 77.72 -0.17 -30.78
N GLU A 177 76.89 -0.86 -31.57
CA GLU A 177 77.25 -1.27 -32.93
C GLU A 177 77.58 -0.05 -33.83
N ILE A 178 76.72 0.96 -33.85
CA ILE A 178 76.94 2.20 -34.61
C ILE A 178 78.24 2.89 -34.15
N GLN A 179 78.52 2.93 -32.85
CA GLN A 179 79.74 3.51 -32.33
C GLN A 179 80.98 2.75 -32.83
N THR A 180 80.97 1.41 -32.82
CA THR A 180 82.10 0.63 -33.37
C THR A 180 82.29 0.84 -34.87
N GLN A 181 81.21 0.95 -35.64
CA GLN A 181 81.28 1.27 -37.07
C GLN A 181 81.86 2.66 -37.29
N LYS A 182 81.42 3.66 -36.51
CA LYS A 182 81.97 5.01 -36.55
C LYS A 182 83.47 5.01 -36.27
N ASP A 183 83.91 4.34 -35.20
CA ASP A 183 85.33 4.27 -34.83
C ASP A 183 86.16 3.62 -35.94
N SER A 184 85.61 2.60 -36.63
CA SER A 184 86.27 1.97 -37.77
C SER A 184 86.45 2.91 -38.97
N VAL A 185 85.47 3.79 -39.22
CA VAL A 185 85.54 4.80 -40.28
C VAL A 185 86.52 5.93 -39.89
N GLU A 186 86.50 6.38 -38.64
CA GLU A 186 87.43 7.39 -38.14
C GLU A 186 88.89 6.92 -38.23
N ALA A 187 89.16 5.62 -38.01
CA ALA A 187 90.48 5.05 -38.17
C ALA A 187 91.02 5.12 -39.62
N LEU A 188 90.14 5.20 -40.63
CA LEU A 188 90.53 5.29 -42.04
C LEU A 188 90.91 6.71 -42.49
N VAL A 189 90.62 7.74 -41.69
CA VAL A 189 90.89 9.14 -42.05
C VAL A 189 92.40 9.38 -42.27
N GLN A 190 93.24 8.97 -41.32
CA GLN A 190 94.70 9.14 -41.39
C GLN A 190 95.35 8.44 -42.61
N PRO A 191 95.03 7.15 -42.89
CA PRO A 191 95.48 6.49 -44.11
C PRO A 191 95.05 7.19 -45.40
N VAL A 192 93.81 7.67 -45.47
CA VAL A 192 93.30 8.40 -46.65
C VAL A 192 94.02 9.73 -46.84
N ASP A 193 94.21 10.50 -45.77
CA ASP A 193 94.98 11.75 -45.81
C ASP A 193 96.43 11.50 -46.25
N THR A 194 97.03 10.40 -45.79
CA THR A 194 98.39 10.01 -46.18
C THR A 194 98.43 9.61 -47.67
N ALA A 195 97.44 8.88 -48.15
CA ALA A 195 97.34 8.49 -49.55
C ALA A 195 97.16 9.72 -50.46
N ASP A 196 96.32 10.68 -50.07
CA ASP A 196 96.14 11.93 -50.80
C ASP A 196 97.45 12.74 -50.87
N ARG A 197 98.17 12.86 -49.74
CA ARG A 197 99.49 13.52 -49.72
C ARG A 197 100.48 12.84 -50.68
N LEU A 198 100.61 11.51 -50.61
CA LEU A 198 101.51 10.76 -51.49
C LEU A 198 101.12 10.90 -52.97
N PHE A 199 99.82 10.96 -53.26
CA PHE A 199 99.31 11.18 -54.61
C PHE A 199 99.70 12.57 -55.13
N GLN A 200 99.56 13.62 -54.31
CA GLN A 200 100.00 14.98 -54.67
C GLN A 200 101.52 15.06 -54.88
N GLU A 201 102.31 14.38 -54.06
CA GLU A 201 103.77 14.27 -54.25
C GLU A 201 104.11 13.56 -55.57
N THR A 202 103.40 12.47 -55.89
CA THR A 202 103.56 11.73 -57.15
C THR A 202 103.25 12.60 -58.35
N GLN A 203 102.14 13.37 -58.32
CA GLN A 203 101.83 14.32 -59.40
C GLN A 203 102.93 15.38 -59.55
N THR A 204 103.47 15.88 -58.44
CA THR A 204 104.55 16.87 -58.47
C THR A 204 105.81 16.30 -59.09
N LEU A 205 106.19 15.08 -58.71
CA LEU A 205 107.34 14.38 -59.28
C LEU A 205 107.14 14.07 -60.77
N GLN A 206 105.94 13.63 -61.17
CA GLN A 206 105.62 13.40 -62.58
C GLN A 206 105.84 14.67 -63.41
N LYS A 207 105.35 15.82 -62.93
CA LYS A 207 105.58 17.10 -63.61
C LYS A 207 107.06 17.45 -63.73
N GLN A 208 107.87 17.12 -62.73
CA GLN A 208 109.32 17.33 -62.80
C GLN A 208 109.99 16.40 -63.82
N VAL A 209 109.53 15.15 -63.93
CA VAL A 209 109.98 14.20 -64.95
C VAL A 209 109.64 14.74 -66.34
N ASP A 210 108.39 15.16 -66.56
CA ASP A 210 107.95 15.71 -67.84
C ASP A 210 108.77 16.96 -68.23
N ASP A 211 109.05 17.86 -67.28
CA ASP A 211 109.90 19.03 -67.50
C ASP A 211 111.37 18.66 -67.83
N LEU A 212 111.89 17.57 -67.25
CA LEU A 212 113.24 17.08 -67.50
C LEU A 212 113.34 16.36 -68.84
N GLU A 213 112.35 15.55 -69.19
CA GLU A 213 112.22 14.93 -70.51
C GLU A 213 112.14 16.00 -71.60
N TYR A 214 111.31 17.03 -71.40
CA TYR A 214 111.24 18.19 -72.30
C TYR A 214 112.60 18.89 -72.48
N LYS A 215 113.39 19.04 -71.41
CA LYS A 215 114.74 19.64 -71.49
C LYS A 215 115.76 18.73 -72.17
N LEU A 216 115.62 17.40 -72.08
CA LEU A 216 116.51 16.43 -72.71
C LEU A 216 116.23 16.27 -74.20
N ASP A 217 115.00 16.50 -74.65
CA ASP A 217 114.58 16.38 -76.05
C ASP A 217 115.23 17.44 -76.98
N PHE A 218 115.81 18.52 -76.41
CA PHE A 218 116.57 19.52 -77.18
C PHE A 218 117.91 19.03 -77.76
N ARG A 219 118.43 17.86 -77.35
CA ARG A 219 119.71 17.33 -77.87
C ARG A 219 119.60 16.52 -79.16
N GLY A 220 118.40 16.24 -79.65
CA GLY A 220 118.15 15.30 -80.74
C GLY A 220 117.83 15.88 -82.11
N GLN A 221 117.72 17.20 -82.28
CA GLN A 221 117.27 17.77 -83.56
C GLN A 221 118.43 18.38 -84.35
N GLY A 222 118.90 17.62 -85.34
CA GLY A 222 119.82 18.08 -86.38
C GLY A 222 119.25 19.30 -87.12
N VAL A 223 120.18 20.08 -87.70
CA VAL A 223 119.95 21.35 -88.41
C VAL A 223 118.78 21.23 -89.38
N ARG A 224 117.59 21.65 -88.94
CA ARG A 224 116.40 21.79 -89.78
C ARG A 224 116.55 23.06 -90.61
N THR A 225 116.22 22.97 -91.89
CA THR A 225 116.22 24.14 -92.76
C THR A 225 115.03 25.05 -92.42
N MET A 226 115.14 26.35 -92.68
CA MET A 226 114.13 27.33 -92.29
C MET A 226 112.77 27.07 -92.97
N GLU A 227 112.77 26.54 -94.19
CA GLU A 227 111.55 26.09 -94.88
C GLU A 227 110.89 24.87 -94.22
N GLU A 228 111.68 23.90 -93.74
CA GLU A 228 111.14 22.74 -93.01
C GLU A 228 110.49 23.19 -91.69
N ILE A 229 111.16 24.09 -90.95
CA ILE A 229 110.62 24.70 -89.73
C ILE A 229 109.33 25.46 -90.07
N GLN A 230 109.30 26.25 -91.15
CA GLN A 230 108.10 27.01 -91.52
C GLN A 230 106.95 26.11 -91.96
N SER A 231 107.23 25.02 -92.67
CA SER A 231 106.22 24.03 -93.06
C SER A 231 105.66 23.29 -91.87
N GLU A 232 106.52 22.85 -90.94
CA GLU A 232 106.12 22.24 -89.68
C GLU A 232 105.30 23.22 -88.84
N LEU A 233 105.72 24.48 -88.74
CA LEU A 233 105.00 25.52 -88.02
C LEU A 233 103.60 25.75 -88.60
N ASN A 234 103.47 25.76 -89.93
CA ASN A 234 102.18 25.90 -90.60
C ASN A 234 101.28 24.67 -90.38
N THR A 235 101.84 23.45 -90.43
CA THR A 235 101.09 22.23 -90.09
C THR A 235 100.69 22.17 -88.62
N LEU A 236 101.59 22.56 -87.70
CA LEU A 236 101.31 22.62 -86.27
C LEU A 236 100.28 23.70 -85.96
N GLN A 237 100.30 24.82 -86.67
CA GLN A 237 99.28 25.86 -86.56
C GLN A 237 97.93 25.35 -87.07
N GLY A 238 97.88 24.62 -88.18
CA GLY A 238 96.66 23.98 -88.67
C GLY A 238 96.10 22.92 -87.70
N VAL A 239 96.97 22.11 -87.10
CA VAL A 239 96.60 21.14 -86.05
C VAL A 239 96.12 21.85 -84.79
N LYS A 240 96.77 22.93 -84.38
CA LYS A 240 96.35 23.76 -83.24
C LYS A 240 94.96 24.35 -83.46
N ASP A 241 94.69 24.90 -84.64
CA ASP A 241 93.39 25.49 -84.96
C ASP A 241 92.30 24.41 -85.05
N SER A 242 92.62 23.22 -85.57
CA SER A 242 91.75 22.04 -85.54
C SER A 242 91.40 21.61 -84.12
N LEU A 243 92.42 21.40 -83.28
CA LEU A 243 92.25 21.01 -81.89
C LEU A 243 91.50 22.08 -81.09
N HIS A 244 91.73 23.37 -81.37
CA HIS A 244 91.00 24.45 -80.72
C HIS A 244 89.51 24.41 -81.07
N ASN A 245 89.16 24.16 -82.32
CA ASN A 245 87.77 23.98 -82.73
C ASN A 245 87.11 22.75 -82.10
N GLU A 246 87.83 21.63 -81.96
CA GLU A 246 87.34 20.45 -81.24
C GLU A 246 87.16 20.75 -79.74
N LEU A 247 88.07 21.50 -79.14
CA LEU A 247 87.99 21.89 -77.73
C LEU A 247 86.78 22.81 -77.47
N GLU A 248 86.49 23.76 -78.37
CA GLU A 248 85.28 24.58 -78.27
C GLU A 248 84.00 23.76 -78.47
N LYS A 249 83.99 22.77 -79.38
CA LYS A 249 82.86 21.83 -79.49
C LYS A 249 82.64 21.04 -78.20
N LEU A 250 83.70 20.48 -77.63
CA LEU A 250 83.62 19.74 -76.37
C LEU A 250 83.17 20.63 -75.21
N ARG A 251 83.56 21.91 -75.18
CA ARG A 251 83.06 22.88 -74.19
C ARG A 251 81.57 23.16 -74.34
N GLU A 252 81.09 23.29 -75.57
CA GLU A 252 79.66 23.50 -75.86
C GLU A 252 78.84 22.25 -75.46
N GLU A 253 79.34 21.06 -75.79
CA GLU A 253 78.75 19.77 -75.38
C GLU A 253 78.74 19.62 -73.86
N GLN A 254 79.83 19.99 -73.18
CA GLN A 254 79.91 19.99 -71.72
C GLN A 254 78.85 20.92 -71.13
N ARG A 255 78.71 22.16 -71.63
CA ARG A 255 77.67 23.09 -71.16
C ARG A 255 76.26 22.54 -71.39
N TYR A 256 76.03 21.92 -72.54
CA TYR A 256 74.74 21.29 -72.84
C TYR A 256 74.44 20.18 -71.83
N MET A 257 75.40 19.28 -71.58
CA MET A 257 75.24 18.19 -70.61
C MET A 257 75.05 18.71 -69.18
N GLU A 258 75.80 19.73 -68.74
CA GLU A 258 75.63 20.36 -67.42
C GLU A 258 74.23 20.96 -67.26
N ASN A 259 73.70 21.60 -68.30
CA ASN A 259 72.36 22.17 -68.28
C ASN A 259 71.28 21.07 -68.27
N ASP A 260 71.45 20.00 -69.05
CA ASP A 260 70.56 18.83 -69.02
C ASP A 260 70.57 18.15 -67.63
N LEU A 261 71.75 18.02 -67.02
CA LEU A 261 71.89 17.47 -65.67
C LEU A 261 71.15 18.33 -64.64
N SER A 262 71.32 19.66 -64.73
CA SER A 262 70.60 20.61 -63.87
C SER A 262 69.08 20.49 -64.04
N ASN A 263 68.59 20.40 -65.28
CA ASN A 263 67.16 20.24 -65.59
C ASN A 263 66.60 18.92 -65.05
N ILE A 264 67.34 17.81 -65.20
CA ILE A 264 66.96 16.51 -64.65
C ILE A 264 66.91 16.56 -63.12
N GLN A 265 67.88 17.22 -62.50
CA GLN A 265 67.95 17.36 -61.05
C GLN A 265 66.76 18.16 -60.51
N ILE A 266 66.39 19.27 -61.15
CA ILE A 266 65.19 20.06 -60.80
C ILE A 266 63.93 19.18 -60.91
N ARG A 267 63.74 18.47 -62.04
CA ARG A 267 62.59 17.56 -62.21
C ARG A 267 62.53 16.48 -61.15
N TRP A 268 63.67 15.89 -60.79
CA TRP A 268 63.75 14.90 -59.74
C TRP A 268 63.31 15.45 -58.38
N HIS A 269 63.78 16.66 -58.03
CA HIS A 269 63.38 17.32 -56.79
C HIS A 269 61.87 17.62 -56.77
N THR A 270 61.30 18.13 -57.87
CA THR A 270 59.85 18.38 -57.97
C THR A 270 59.04 17.10 -57.79
N LEU A 271 59.39 16.03 -58.51
CA LEU A 271 58.70 14.74 -58.39
C LEU A 271 58.83 14.15 -56.98
N ARG A 272 59.98 14.33 -56.33
CA ARG A 272 60.18 13.87 -54.95
C ARG A 272 59.30 14.65 -53.97
N GLU A 273 59.16 15.96 -54.15
CA GLU A 273 58.28 16.78 -53.32
C GLU A 273 56.80 16.39 -53.52
N GLU A 274 56.37 16.17 -54.76
CA GLU A 274 55.03 15.68 -55.08
C GLU A 274 54.76 14.30 -54.46
N LYS A 275 55.74 13.39 -54.53
CA LYS A 275 55.64 12.07 -53.87
C LYS A 275 55.42 12.22 -52.36
N VAL A 276 56.16 13.12 -51.70
CA VAL A 276 56.00 13.37 -50.25
C VAL A 276 54.63 13.97 -49.96
N LYS A 277 54.16 14.93 -50.76
CA LYS A 277 52.82 15.52 -50.64
C LYS A 277 51.74 14.45 -50.77
N ALA A 278 51.79 13.62 -51.82
CA ALA A 278 50.85 12.53 -52.04
C ALA A 278 50.87 11.49 -50.91
N ALA A 279 52.05 11.14 -50.39
CA ALA A 279 52.18 10.22 -49.27
C ALA A 279 51.56 10.77 -47.97
N ASN A 280 51.68 12.08 -47.72
CA ASN A 280 51.04 12.73 -46.58
C ASN A 280 49.51 12.74 -46.75
N THR A 281 49.00 13.12 -47.93
CA THR A 281 47.56 13.09 -48.21
C THR A 281 46.97 11.69 -48.04
N LEU A 282 47.68 10.65 -48.52
CA LEU A 282 47.25 9.26 -48.34
C LEU A 282 47.18 8.85 -46.86
N ARG A 283 48.12 9.32 -46.04
CA ARG A 283 48.10 9.08 -44.59
C ARG A 283 46.89 9.74 -43.95
N ASP A 284 46.55 10.96 -44.35
CA ASP A 284 45.40 11.68 -43.81
C ASP A 284 44.08 11.02 -44.24
N VAL A 285 43.98 10.55 -45.49
CA VAL A 285 42.83 9.75 -45.95
C VAL A 285 42.65 8.49 -45.11
N LYS A 286 43.71 7.74 -44.83
CA LYS A 286 43.64 6.55 -43.97
C LYS A 286 43.15 6.86 -42.56
N LYS A 287 43.58 7.97 -41.97
CA LYS A 287 43.08 8.40 -40.65
C LYS A 287 41.59 8.71 -40.68
N VAL A 288 41.12 9.38 -41.75
CA VAL A 288 39.70 9.68 -41.92
C VAL A 288 38.90 8.40 -42.15
N GLU A 289 39.41 7.43 -42.89
CA GLU A 289 38.79 6.10 -43.05
C GLU A 289 38.65 5.39 -41.70
N GLU A 290 39.71 5.35 -40.88
CA GLU A 290 39.67 4.78 -39.53
C GLU A 290 38.68 5.51 -38.59
N GLU A 291 38.55 6.82 -38.70
CA GLU A 291 37.53 7.59 -37.98
C GLU A 291 36.11 7.28 -38.47
N LEU A 292 35.93 7.07 -39.77
CA LEU A 292 34.64 6.75 -40.36
C LEU A 292 34.16 5.35 -39.95
N ASP A 293 35.08 4.38 -39.88
CA ASP A 293 34.80 3.04 -39.36
C ASP A 293 34.40 3.09 -37.88
N ARG A 294 35.14 3.84 -37.05
CA ARG A 294 34.78 4.04 -35.63
C ARG A 294 33.40 4.68 -35.47
N LEU A 295 33.08 5.70 -36.26
CA LEU A 295 31.75 6.33 -36.23
C LEU A 295 30.64 5.38 -36.70
N ALA A 296 30.92 4.47 -37.63
CA ALA A 296 29.96 3.46 -38.07
C ALA A 296 29.70 2.41 -36.98
N GLU A 297 30.73 2.01 -36.23
CA GLU A 297 30.60 1.15 -35.04
C GLU A 297 29.80 1.84 -33.93
N GLU A 298 30.13 3.10 -33.60
CA GLU A 298 29.40 3.89 -32.61
C GLU A 298 27.92 4.05 -32.98
N LYS A 299 27.63 4.36 -34.25
CA LYS A 299 26.25 4.43 -34.75
C LYS A 299 25.52 3.10 -34.58
N SER A 300 26.18 1.98 -34.91
CA SER A 300 25.57 0.64 -34.77
C SER A 300 25.27 0.30 -33.31
N GLN A 301 26.13 0.71 -32.38
CA GLN A 301 25.91 0.56 -30.95
C GLN A 301 24.72 1.41 -30.48
N LEU A 302 24.65 2.68 -30.90
CA LEU A 302 23.53 3.56 -30.58
C LEU A 302 22.19 3.03 -31.11
N ASP A 303 22.16 2.45 -32.33
CA ASP A 303 20.96 1.83 -32.90
C ASP A 303 20.49 0.60 -32.08
N LEU A 304 21.42 -0.15 -31.45
CA LEU A 304 21.08 -1.26 -30.55
C LEU A 304 20.52 -0.74 -29.23
N ASP A 305 21.16 0.28 -28.66
CA ASP A 305 20.71 0.90 -27.41
C ASP A 305 19.32 1.54 -27.59
N GLU A 306 19.05 2.20 -28.72
CA GLU A 306 17.73 2.75 -29.05
C GLU A 306 16.65 1.65 -29.09
N LYS A 307 16.96 0.49 -29.69
CA LYS A 307 16.03 -0.65 -29.74
C LYS A 307 15.74 -1.19 -28.35
N HIS A 308 16.76 -1.39 -27.52
CA HIS A 308 16.58 -1.85 -26.14
C HIS A 308 15.75 -0.87 -25.31
N LEU A 309 16.03 0.43 -25.41
CA LEU A 309 15.23 1.45 -24.73
C LEU A 309 13.78 1.47 -25.23
N THR A 310 13.55 1.25 -26.52
CA THR A 310 12.20 1.15 -27.10
C THR A 310 11.44 -0.06 -26.55
N GLU A 311 12.11 -1.21 -26.42
CA GLU A 311 11.55 -2.42 -25.80
C GLU A 311 11.19 -2.18 -24.33
N ASP A 312 12.09 -1.59 -23.55
CA ASP A 312 11.87 -1.25 -22.15
C ASP A 312 10.70 -0.28 -21.97
N ILE A 313 10.61 0.77 -22.80
CA ILE A 313 9.46 1.68 -22.84
C ILE A 313 8.18 0.89 -23.14
N GLY A 314 8.21 -0.04 -24.08
CA GLY A 314 7.09 -0.91 -24.40
C GLY A 314 6.63 -1.76 -23.20
N HIS A 315 7.56 -2.28 -22.41
CA HIS A 315 7.25 -2.99 -21.17
C HIS A 315 6.64 -2.08 -20.11
N LEU A 316 7.20 -0.89 -19.90
CA LEU A 316 6.70 0.09 -18.93
C LEU A 316 5.29 0.60 -19.28
N VAL A 317 5.00 0.83 -20.58
CA VAL A 317 3.66 1.24 -21.03
C VAL A 317 2.63 0.15 -20.71
N LYS A 318 2.95 -1.13 -20.96
CA LYS A 318 2.06 -2.25 -20.63
C LYS A 318 1.77 -2.34 -19.12
N GLU A 319 2.79 -2.15 -18.28
CA GLU A 319 2.58 -2.16 -16.83
C GLU A 319 1.78 -0.94 -16.36
N LYS A 320 2.02 0.23 -16.95
CA LYS A 320 1.22 1.44 -16.68
C LYS A 320 -0.25 1.20 -16.99
N ASP A 321 -0.56 0.63 -18.15
CA ASP A 321 -1.94 0.38 -18.57
C ASP A 321 -2.60 -0.71 -17.71
N ARG A 322 -1.85 -1.73 -17.30
CA ARG A 322 -2.31 -2.74 -16.33
C ARG A 322 -2.65 -2.11 -14.98
N LEU A 323 -1.76 -1.29 -14.43
CA LEU A 323 -1.99 -0.60 -13.15
C LEU A 323 -3.17 0.38 -13.24
N LEU A 324 -3.31 1.08 -14.36
CA LEU A 324 -4.45 1.96 -14.61
C LEU A 324 -5.77 1.18 -14.68
N GLY A 325 -5.76 -0.01 -15.30
CA GLY A 325 -6.90 -0.93 -15.28
C GLY A 325 -7.30 -1.33 -13.86
N VAL A 326 -6.33 -1.80 -13.06
CA VAL A 326 -6.56 -2.15 -11.65
C VAL A 326 -7.08 -0.96 -10.84
N TYR A 327 -6.54 0.24 -11.06
CA TYR A 327 -7.01 1.45 -10.39
C TYR A 327 -8.48 1.76 -10.73
N ASN A 328 -8.84 1.71 -12.01
CA ASN A 328 -10.21 1.96 -12.45
C ASN A 328 -11.20 0.92 -11.90
N ASP A 329 -10.81 -0.35 -11.87
CA ASP A 329 -11.63 -1.42 -11.29
C ASP A 329 -11.84 -1.22 -9.78
N LEU A 330 -10.78 -0.84 -9.05
CA LEU A 330 -10.86 -0.56 -7.62
C LEU A 330 -11.75 0.66 -7.35
N LYS A 331 -11.62 1.72 -8.15
CA LYS A 331 -12.45 2.92 -8.06
C LYS A 331 -13.93 2.58 -8.29
N ALA A 332 -14.23 1.79 -9.32
CA ALA A 332 -15.59 1.35 -9.61
C ALA A 332 -16.20 0.52 -8.46
N LYS A 333 -15.42 -0.38 -7.85
CA LYS A 333 -15.86 -1.13 -6.66
C LYS A 333 -16.15 -0.21 -5.47
N LEU A 334 -15.27 0.76 -5.22
CA LEU A 334 -15.44 1.72 -4.13
C LEU A 334 -16.67 2.60 -4.34
N ASP A 335 -16.89 3.10 -5.56
CA ASP A 335 -18.06 3.90 -5.89
C ASP A 335 -19.35 3.08 -5.69
N HIS A 336 -19.35 1.79 -6.07
CA HIS A 336 -20.47 0.90 -5.84
C HIS A 336 -20.74 0.65 -4.34
N GLU A 337 -19.70 0.39 -3.54
CA GLU A 337 -19.82 0.25 -2.09
C GLU A 337 -20.38 1.54 -1.45
N TYR A 338 -19.96 2.72 -1.91
CA TYR A 338 -20.51 3.98 -1.44
C TYR A 338 -22.01 4.14 -1.77
N GLU A 339 -22.43 3.75 -2.99
CA GLU A 339 -23.84 3.75 -3.38
C GLU A 339 -24.66 2.80 -2.50
N GLU A 340 -24.18 1.58 -2.24
CA GLU A 340 -24.84 0.62 -1.36
C GLU A 340 -24.98 1.17 0.07
N GLN A 341 -23.92 1.77 0.62
CA GLN A 341 -23.95 2.38 1.96
C GLN A 341 -24.91 3.57 2.02
N MET A 342 -24.98 4.39 0.96
CA MET A 342 -25.92 5.50 0.87
C MET A 342 -27.37 5.01 0.86
N GLU A 343 -27.66 3.92 0.15
CA GLU A 343 -28.99 3.33 0.12
C GLU A 343 -29.36 2.70 1.48
N GLN A 344 -28.42 2.00 2.13
CA GLN A 344 -28.64 1.50 3.50
C GLN A 344 -28.93 2.63 4.48
N LYS A 345 -28.15 3.72 4.43
CA LYS A 345 -28.40 4.91 5.25
C LYS A 345 -29.79 5.48 5.00
N ARG A 346 -30.22 5.55 3.73
CA ARG A 346 -31.56 6.03 3.36
C ARG A 346 -32.66 5.14 3.94
N ASN A 347 -32.49 3.82 3.89
CA ASN A 347 -33.42 2.85 4.46
C ASN A 347 -33.53 3.00 5.98
N TYR A 348 -32.40 3.06 6.69
CA TYR A 348 -32.40 3.29 8.13
C TYR A 348 -33.05 4.62 8.51
N GLN A 349 -32.84 5.69 7.74
CA GLN A 349 -33.50 6.96 7.99
C GLN A 349 -35.03 6.84 7.86
N GLN A 350 -35.52 6.13 6.85
CA GLN A 350 -36.95 5.89 6.68
C GLN A 350 -37.55 5.06 7.84
N GLU A 351 -36.83 4.04 8.31
CA GLU A 351 -37.23 3.25 9.48
C GLU A 351 -37.29 4.11 10.75
N VAL A 352 -36.26 4.93 10.99
CA VAL A 352 -36.20 5.87 12.11
C VAL A 352 -37.38 6.84 12.05
N ASP A 353 -37.67 7.42 10.90
CA ASP A 353 -38.79 8.34 10.71
C ASP A 353 -40.14 7.65 10.96
N ALA A 354 -40.29 6.39 10.52
CA ALA A 354 -41.48 5.58 10.77
C ALA A 354 -41.67 5.28 12.26
N VAL A 355 -40.61 4.88 12.96
CA VAL A 355 -40.60 4.68 14.41
C VAL A 355 -40.92 5.98 15.13
N HIS A 356 -40.32 7.10 14.71
CA HIS A 356 -40.58 8.42 15.28
C HIS A 356 -42.05 8.81 15.14
N LYS A 357 -42.66 8.55 13.96
CA LYS A 357 -44.10 8.79 13.72
C LYS A 357 -44.99 7.95 14.64
N ILE A 358 -44.65 6.67 14.84
CA ILE A 358 -45.38 5.79 15.79
C ILE A 358 -45.21 6.31 17.21
N ASN A 359 -43.99 6.63 17.61
CA ASN A 359 -43.69 7.12 18.95
C ASN A 359 -44.43 8.44 19.25
N SER A 360 -44.51 9.35 18.27
CA SER A 360 -45.29 10.58 18.40
C SER A 360 -46.79 10.30 18.59
N LYS A 361 -47.37 9.30 17.92
CA LYS A 361 -48.76 8.88 18.17
C LYS A 361 -48.96 8.28 19.56
N ILE A 362 -47.99 7.48 20.04
CA ILE A 362 -48.03 6.91 21.40
C ILE A 362 -47.95 8.03 22.43
N LYS A 363 -47.03 8.99 22.26
CA LYS A 363 -46.92 10.18 23.09
C LYS A 363 -48.22 10.97 23.09
N GLU A 364 -48.79 11.26 21.92
CA GLU A 364 -50.09 11.96 21.82
C GLU A 364 -51.20 11.20 22.57
N TYR A 365 -51.26 9.88 22.47
CA TYR A 365 -52.23 9.06 23.22
C TYR A 365 -52.04 9.20 24.73
N HIS A 366 -50.78 9.18 25.19
CA HIS A 366 -50.42 9.32 26.60
C HIS A 366 -50.68 10.74 27.12
N ASP A 367 -50.25 11.77 26.39
CA ASP A 367 -50.37 13.19 26.75
C ASP A 367 -51.84 13.63 26.80
N LEU A 368 -52.67 13.14 25.87
CA LEU A 368 -54.11 13.33 25.89
C LEU A 368 -54.82 12.47 26.94
N LYS A 369 -54.08 11.67 27.71
CA LYS A 369 -54.58 10.79 28.78
C LYS A 369 -55.79 9.98 28.32
N LYS A 370 -55.78 9.52 27.06
CA LYS A 370 -56.95 8.88 26.41
C LYS A 370 -57.41 7.64 27.18
N GLY A 371 -56.48 6.93 27.83
CA GLY A 371 -56.81 5.80 28.71
C GLY A 371 -57.55 6.20 29.99
N GLU A 372 -57.15 7.30 30.65
CA GLU A 372 -57.86 7.83 31.82
C GLU A 372 -59.25 8.32 31.42
N ARG A 373 -59.35 9.07 30.32
CA ARG A 373 -60.62 9.57 29.79
C ARG A 373 -61.58 8.45 29.38
N LEU A 374 -61.05 7.33 28.86
CA LEU A 374 -61.85 6.14 28.57
C LEU A 374 -62.39 5.51 29.86
N LYS A 375 -61.56 5.38 30.92
CA LYS A 375 -62.02 4.89 32.23
C LYS A 375 -63.10 5.80 32.82
N GLU A 376 -62.90 7.11 32.79
CA GLU A 376 -63.91 8.08 33.24
C GLU A 376 -65.24 7.94 32.48
N LEU A 377 -65.18 7.73 31.15
CA LEU A 377 -66.37 7.50 30.34
C LEU A 377 -67.06 6.17 30.69
N GLN A 378 -66.28 5.10 30.93
CA GLN A 378 -66.81 3.82 31.38
C GLN A 378 -67.45 3.92 32.77
N GLU A 379 -66.86 4.64 33.72
CA GLU A 379 -67.43 4.88 35.05
C GLU A 379 -68.73 5.69 34.96
N LYS A 380 -68.77 6.73 34.11
CA LYS A 380 -70.00 7.50 33.83
C LYS A 380 -71.09 6.63 33.20
N GLN A 381 -70.71 5.74 32.29
CA GLN A 381 -71.63 4.78 31.68
C GLN A 381 -72.22 3.84 32.75
N SER A 382 -71.38 3.20 33.55
CA SER A 382 -71.82 2.31 34.63
C SER A 382 -72.75 3.03 35.61
N THR A 383 -72.44 4.28 35.94
CA THR A 383 -73.29 5.12 36.81
C THR A 383 -74.65 5.41 36.15
N SER A 384 -74.66 5.76 34.87
CA SER A 384 -75.89 6.03 34.12
C SER A 384 -76.75 4.78 33.98
N GLU A 385 -76.14 3.61 33.74
CA GLU A 385 -76.84 2.32 33.70
C GLU A 385 -77.46 1.97 35.06
N SER A 386 -76.74 2.26 36.16
CA SER A 386 -77.25 2.05 37.52
C SER A 386 -78.42 2.99 37.84
N GLN A 387 -78.35 4.24 37.40
CA GLN A 387 -79.45 5.20 37.51
C GLN A 387 -80.67 4.76 36.69
N LEU A 388 -80.46 4.25 35.47
CA LEU A 388 -81.53 3.73 34.61
C LEU A 388 -82.24 2.56 35.29
N GLN A 389 -81.49 1.60 35.84
CA GLN A 389 -82.05 0.48 36.61
C GLN A 389 -82.86 0.96 37.81
N SER A 390 -82.35 1.95 38.57
CA SER A 390 -83.09 2.53 39.70
C SER A 390 -84.40 3.20 39.25
N CYS A 391 -84.38 3.93 38.13
CA CYS A 391 -85.59 4.51 37.54
C CYS A 391 -86.60 3.43 37.10
N ASP A 392 -86.13 2.33 36.52
CA ASP A 392 -86.99 1.20 36.13
C ASP A 392 -87.63 0.53 37.35
N THR A 393 -86.87 0.29 38.43
CA THR A 393 -87.42 -0.23 39.69
C THR A 393 -88.48 0.71 40.25
N ARG A 394 -88.19 2.01 40.31
CA ARG A 394 -89.14 3.00 40.82
C ARG A 394 -90.40 3.11 39.96
N LYS A 395 -90.28 2.95 38.64
CA LYS A 395 -91.42 2.85 37.73
C LYS A 395 -92.28 1.62 38.04
N GLN A 396 -91.67 0.47 38.32
CA GLN A 396 -92.40 -0.74 38.72
C GLN A 396 -93.13 -0.53 40.05
N GLU A 397 -92.48 0.06 41.06
CA GLU A 397 -93.09 0.40 42.36
C GLU A 397 -94.32 1.31 42.19
N ILE A 398 -94.19 2.39 41.40
CA ILE A 398 -95.32 3.31 41.13
C ILE A 398 -96.47 2.59 40.40
N LEU A 399 -96.16 1.66 39.47
CA LEU A 399 -97.18 0.86 38.80
C LEU A 399 -97.90 -0.06 39.77
N GLU A 400 -97.18 -0.67 40.72
CA GLU A 400 -97.78 -1.49 41.79
C GLU A 400 -98.66 -0.64 42.72
N GLU A 401 -98.20 0.52 43.16
CA GLU A 401 -99.00 1.46 43.98
C GLU A 401 -100.25 1.95 43.24
N LEU A 402 -100.12 2.26 41.95
CA LEU A 402 -101.24 2.66 41.11
C LEU A 402 -102.28 1.55 41.01
N ASN A 403 -101.84 0.29 40.86
CA ASN A 403 -102.75 -0.86 40.84
C ASN A 403 -103.44 -1.05 42.20
N LYS A 404 -102.70 -0.95 43.31
CA LYS A 404 -103.30 -0.96 44.68
C LYS A 404 -104.35 0.14 44.85
N SER A 405 -104.08 1.35 44.36
CA SER A 405 -105.01 2.48 44.42
C SER A 405 -106.27 2.22 43.57
N LYS A 406 -106.12 1.65 42.37
CA LYS A 406 -107.27 1.24 41.53
C LYS A 406 -108.13 0.15 42.19
N ASP A 407 -107.52 -0.82 42.85
CA ASP A 407 -108.24 -1.86 43.58
C ASP A 407 -109.02 -1.29 44.78
N LEU A 408 -108.41 -0.37 45.52
CA LEU A 408 -109.09 0.39 46.58
C LEU A 408 -110.28 1.18 46.04
N MET A 409 -110.13 1.84 44.89
CA MET A 409 -111.23 2.57 44.24
C MET A 409 -112.37 1.63 43.83
N ARG A 410 -112.07 0.45 43.26
CA ARG A 410 -113.09 -0.57 42.93
C ARG A 410 -113.86 -1.04 44.17
N ASN A 411 -113.19 -1.19 45.30
CA ASN A 411 -113.80 -1.64 46.54
C ASN A 411 -114.63 -0.55 47.25
N GLN A 412 -114.51 0.72 46.84
CA GLN A 412 -115.24 1.83 47.44
C GLN A 412 -116.75 1.73 47.20
N ASP A 413 -117.19 1.26 46.02
CA ASP A 413 -118.62 1.06 45.72
C ASP A 413 -119.23 -0.09 46.53
N GLN A 414 -118.44 -1.12 46.84
CA GLN A 414 -118.84 -2.23 47.71
C GLN A 414 -118.94 -1.76 49.17
N LEU A 415 -117.98 -0.95 49.63
CA LEU A 415 -117.99 -0.35 50.96
C LEU A 415 -119.18 0.60 51.14
N ARG A 416 -119.46 1.42 50.12
CA ARG A 416 -120.60 2.35 50.12
C ARG A 416 -121.93 1.59 50.20
N ARG A 417 -122.10 0.49 49.44
CA ARG A 417 -123.25 -0.41 49.55
C ARG A 417 -123.39 -1.03 50.95
N ASN A 418 -122.30 -1.53 51.55
CA ASN A 418 -122.35 -2.09 52.91
C ASN A 418 -122.77 -1.05 53.97
N ILE A 419 -122.36 0.22 53.82
CA ILE A 419 -122.78 1.30 54.73
C ILE A 419 -124.27 1.62 54.54
N GLU A 420 -124.74 1.70 53.30
CA GLU A 420 -126.15 1.94 52.95
C GLU A 420 -127.06 0.83 53.50
N ASP A 421 -126.67 -0.43 53.31
CA ASP A 421 -127.41 -1.60 53.82
C ASP A 421 -127.44 -1.63 55.35
N ASN A 422 -126.36 -1.24 56.04
CA ASN A 422 -126.34 -1.17 57.51
C ASN A 422 -127.26 -0.06 58.04
N LEU A 423 -127.32 1.09 57.35
CA LEU A 423 -128.22 2.18 57.69
C LEU A 423 -129.68 1.78 57.49
N ASN A 424 -130.02 1.12 56.38
CA ASN A 424 -131.35 0.58 56.14
C ASN A 424 -131.75 -0.45 57.20
N TYR A 425 -130.85 -1.38 57.55
CA TYR A 425 -131.10 -2.35 58.61
C TYR A 425 -131.46 -1.68 59.94
N ARG A 426 -130.72 -0.63 60.34
CA ARG A 426 -131.02 0.11 61.57
C ARG A 426 -132.38 0.81 61.53
N LYS A 427 -132.77 1.33 60.36
CA LYS A 427 -134.05 2.04 60.18
C LYS A 427 -135.23 1.08 60.26
N THR A 428 -135.16 -0.05 59.56
CA THR A 428 -136.19 -1.10 59.61
C THR A 428 -136.30 -1.73 60.99
N LYS A 429 -135.19 -1.89 61.72
CA LYS A 429 -135.21 -2.37 63.10
C LYS A 429 -135.96 -1.42 64.04
N ALA A 430 -135.77 -0.11 63.88
CA ALA A 430 -136.51 0.88 64.67
C ALA A 430 -138.03 0.84 64.39
N GLU A 431 -138.43 0.66 63.13
CA GLU A 431 -139.85 0.49 62.75
C GLU A 431 -140.46 -0.79 63.34
N VAL A 432 -139.70 -1.88 63.40
CA VAL A 432 -140.13 -3.14 64.04
C VAL A 432 -140.31 -2.97 65.55
N ASP A 433 -139.40 -2.26 66.22
CA ASP A 433 -139.51 -2.00 67.66
C ASP A 433 -140.74 -1.11 67.97
N GLU A 434 -141.07 -0.15 67.10
CA GLU A 434 -142.25 0.73 67.23
C GLU A 434 -143.57 -0.04 67.06
N LEU A 435 -143.67 -0.91 66.05
CA LEU A 435 -144.82 -1.80 65.85
C LEU A 435 -145.00 -2.80 67.00
N THR A 436 -143.89 -3.25 67.60
CA THR A 436 -143.92 -4.14 68.77
C THR A 436 -144.53 -3.43 69.99
N PHE A 437 -144.19 -2.15 70.19
CA PHE A 437 -144.76 -1.33 71.27
C PHE A 437 -146.26 -1.08 71.06
N GLU A 438 -146.72 -0.93 69.81
CA GLU A 438 -148.15 -0.82 69.47
C GLU A 438 -148.93 -2.12 69.76
N ILE A 439 -148.33 -3.28 69.49
CA ILE A 439 -148.94 -4.60 69.82
C ILE A 439 -149.10 -4.73 71.34
N GLU A 440 -148.05 -4.45 72.12
CA GLU A 440 -148.12 -4.50 73.59
C GLU A 440 -149.17 -3.53 74.17
N SER A 441 -149.34 -2.35 73.57
CA SER A 441 -150.38 -1.38 73.95
C SER A 441 -151.81 -1.88 73.64
N LEU A 442 -152.00 -2.57 72.52
CA LEU A 442 -153.28 -3.15 72.13
C LEU A 442 -153.65 -4.36 72.99
N GLU A 443 -152.66 -5.16 73.42
CA GLU A 443 -152.84 -6.28 74.35
C GLU A 443 -153.25 -5.80 75.77
N ASP A 444 -152.67 -4.71 76.29
CA ASP A 444 -153.08 -4.13 77.59
C ASP A 444 -154.49 -3.52 77.55
N ARG A 445 -154.95 -3.05 76.38
CA ARG A 445 -156.33 -2.59 76.16
C ARG A 445 -157.36 -3.72 76.13
N ILE A 446 -156.98 -4.91 75.68
CA ILE A 446 -157.84 -6.11 75.67
C ILE A 446 -158.02 -6.65 77.10
N LEU A 447 -157.01 -6.53 77.97
CA LEU A 447 -157.09 -6.95 79.37
C LEU A 447 -158.00 -6.05 80.25
N LYS A 448 -158.17 -4.76 79.92
CA LYS A 448 -159.01 -3.81 80.68
C LYS A 448 -160.50 -3.83 80.28
N THR A 449 -160.87 -4.57 79.22
CA THR A 449 -162.25 -4.65 78.72
C THR A 449 -162.77 -6.08 78.91
N GLY A 450 -163.62 -6.31 79.91
CA GLY A 450 -164.07 -7.63 80.38
C GLY A 450 -164.61 -8.56 79.29
N GLY A 451 -164.32 -9.86 79.44
CA GLY A 451 -164.38 -10.89 78.41
C GLY A 451 -165.76 -11.27 77.84
N ILE A 452 -165.64 -11.93 76.70
CA ILE A 452 -166.64 -12.35 75.69
C ILE A 452 -167.76 -13.27 76.22
N SER A 453 -167.72 -13.74 77.47
CA SER A 453 -168.75 -14.62 78.04
C SER A 453 -170.04 -13.92 78.47
N THR A 454 -170.06 -12.58 78.59
CA THR A 454 -171.28 -11.79 78.87
C THR A 454 -172.09 -11.48 77.60
N PHE A 455 -171.46 -11.39 76.42
CA PHE A 455 -172.12 -11.13 75.14
C PHE A 455 -172.83 -12.38 74.57
N GLU A 456 -172.39 -13.59 74.92
CA GLU A 456 -173.02 -14.85 74.45
C GLU A 456 -174.30 -15.23 75.23
N ALA A 457 -174.43 -14.78 76.49
CA ALA A 457 -175.63 -15.04 77.30
C ALA A 457 -176.81 -14.10 76.98
N GLU A 458 -176.55 -12.87 76.50
CA GLU A 458 -177.59 -11.94 76.02
C GLU A 458 -178.14 -12.33 74.64
N LEU A 459 -177.35 -13.02 73.80
CA LEU A 459 -177.79 -13.57 72.51
C LEU A 459 -178.79 -14.74 72.68
N ALA A 460 -178.61 -15.56 73.72
CA ALA A 460 -179.53 -16.67 74.04
C ALA A 460 -180.90 -16.18 74.57
N LYS A 461 -180.93 -15.07 75.33
CA LYS A 461 -182.19 -14.44 75.78
C LYS A 461 -183.02 -13.87 74.61
N LEU A 462 -182.37 -13.33 73.58
CA LEU A 462 -183.06 -12.74 72.43
C LEU A 462 -183.59 -13.79 71.41
N LEU A 463 -183.04 -15.00 71.39
CA LEU A 463 -183.52 -16.07 70.51
C LEU A 463 -184.73 -16.82 71.06
N GLN A 464 -184.92 -16.89 72.38
CA GLN A 464 -186.12 -17.53 72.96
C GLN A 464 -187.34 -16.58 73.06
N GLU A 465 -187.13 -15.26 73.13
CA GLU A 465 -188.20 -14.26 72.97
C GLU A 465 -188.77 -14.24 71.53
N ARG A 466 -188.00 -14.74 70.54
CA ARG A 466 -188.44 -14.88 69.13
C ARG A 466 -189.32 -16.12 68.89
N GLU A 467 -189.11 -17.22 69.62
CA GLU A 467 -189.97 -18.41 69.51
C GLU A 467 -191.29 -18.25 70.28
N ARG A 468 -191.39 -17.31 71.24
CA ARG A 468 -192.64 -16.97 71.93
C ARG A 468 -193.65 -16.18 71.07
N LEU A 469 -193.27 -15.74 69.86
CA LEU A 469 -194.10 -14.92 68.95
C LEU A 469 -194.55 -15.66 67.67
N LEU A 470 -194.33 -16.98 67.54
CA LEU A 470 -194.67 -17.76 66.32
C LEU A 470 -195.44 -19.07 66.58
N SER A 471 -196.20 -19.21 67.68
CA SER A 471 -197.15 -20.32 67.94
C SER A 471 -198.10 -20.00 69.12
N GLU A 472 -199.00 -19.01 69.08
CA GLU A 472 -200.21 -18.97 68.21
C GLU A 472 -199.97 -19.19 66.72
#